data_AF-A0A380K3U1-F1
#
_entry.id   AF-A0A380K3U1-F1
#
_cell.length_a   1.000
_cell.length_b   1.000
_cell.length_c   1.000
_cell.angle_alpha   90.00
_cell.angle_beta   90.00
_cell.angle_gamma   90.00
#
_symmetry.space_group_name_H-M   'P 1'
#
loop_
_entity.id
_entity.type
_entity.pdbx_description
1 polymer ?
#
loop_
_entity_poly.entity_id
_entity_poly.type
_entity_poly.pdbx_seq_one_letter_code
_entity_poly.pdbx_strand_id
1 'polypeptide(L)'
;MKKSAFKKQLFELYDLDVEGLSFSEKIDFIENSFIQYQKEHSEDFDTSHLRQPWSDEELKIILSDSATKANCIKYARLFKRTYGSIEQIYRWSTATHKDIQAQGRDSDKFILQIKRIYKELSLVN
;
A
#
# COMPACT_ATOMS: atom_id res chain seq x y z
N MET A 1 -4.02 27.51 -9.38
CA MET A 1 -3.88 27.05 -10.79
C MET A 1 -5.14 26.29 -11.21
N LYS A 2 -5.60 26.40 -12.47
CA LYS A 2 -6.75 25.61 -12.98
C LYS A 2 -6.31 24.16 -13.26
N LYS A 3 -7.23 23.18 -13.15
CA LYS A 3 -6.95 21.76 -13.43
C LYS A 3 -6.32 21.53 -14.81
N SER A 4 -6.83 22.21 -15.84
CA SER A 4 -6.31 22.13 -17.21
C SER A 4 -4.89 22.68 -17.33
N ALA A 5 -4.59 23.79 -16.66
CA ALA A 5 -3.25 24.38 -16.66
C ALA A 5 -2.25 23.47 -15.93
N PHE A 6 -2.64 22.88 -14.80
CA PHE A 6 -1.80 21.92 -14.07
C PHE A 6 -1.50 20.68 -14.91
N LYS A 7 -2.52 20.09 -15.55
CA LYS A 7 -2.33 18.94 -16.45
C LYS A 7 -1.38 19.27 -17.59
N LYS A 8 -1.51 20.46 -18.20
CA LYS A 8 -0.62 20.91 -19.28
C LYS A 8 0.83 20.95 -18.82
N GLN A 9 1.11 21.61 -17.69
CA GLN A 9 2.47 21.71 -17.14
C GLN A 9 3.05 20.34 -16.76
N LEU A 10 2.23 19.45 -16.22
CA LEU A 10 2.67 18.09 -15.87
C LEU A 10 3.10 17.29 -17.11
N PHE A 11 2.34 17.40 -18.21
CA PHE A 11 2.68 16.71 -19.46
C PHE A 11 3.90 17.33 -20.13
N GLU A 12 4.03 18.67 -20.10
CA GLU A 12 5.24 19.35 -20.55
C GLU A 12 6.49 18.85 -19.79
N LEU A 13 6.37 18.54 -18.49
CA LEU A 13 7.46 17.92 -17.72
C LEU A 13 7.72 16.48 -18.13
N TYR A 14 6.69 15.68 -18.41
CA TYR A 14 6.85 14.29 -18.86
C TYR A 14 7.48 14.18 -20.24
N ASP A 15 7.29 15.17 -21.10
CA ASP A 15 7.85 15.22 -22.45
C ASP A 15 9.35 15.57 -22.46
N LEU A 16 9.90 16.08 -21.35
CA LEU A 16 11.33 16.36 -21.24
C LEU A 16 12.15 15.05 -21.28
N ASP A 17 13.34 15.14 -21.88
CA ASP A 17 14.33 14.09 -21.83
C ASP A 17 14.97 14.05 -20.44
N VAL A 18 15.11 12.84 -19.89
CA VAL A 18 15.83 12.59 -18.65
C VAL A 18 17.12 11.89 -19.01
N GLU A 19 18.25 12.51 -18.66
CA GLU A 19 19.57 12.00 -19.01
C GLU A 19 19.74 10.54 -18.57
N GLY A 20 20.18 9.70 -19.50
CA GLY A 20 20.46 8.28 -19.24
C GLY A 20 19.24 7.37 -19.15
N LEU A 21 18.01 7.88 -19.36
CA LEU A 21 16.80 7.05 -19.36
C LEU A 21 16.22 6.89 -20.76
N SER A 22 15.91 5.66 -21.15
CA SER A 22 15.00 5.38 -22.25
C SER A 22 13.58 5.82 -21.91
N PHE A 23 12.68 5.85 -22.91
CA PHE A 23 11.28 6.17 -22.66
C PHE A 23 10.65 5.23 -21.62
N SER A 24 10.91 3.92 -21.69
CA SER A 24 10.35 2.96 -20.73
C SER A 24 10.86 3.22 -19.31
N GLU A 25 12.17 3.43 -19.15
CA GLU A 25 12.77 3.73 -17.84
C GLU A 25 12.29 5.07 -17.28
N LYS A 26 12.03 6.06 -18.15
CA LYS A 26 11.40 7.33 -17.77
C LYS A 26 9.99 7.13 -17.23
N ILE A 27 9.18 6.27 -17.85
CA ILE A 27 7.85 5.92 -17.32
C ILE A 27 7.98 5.27 -15.95
N ASP A 28 8.84 4.27 -15.79
CA ASP A 28 9.07 3.63 -14.49
C ASP A 28 9.54 4.63 -13.42
N PHE A 29 10.42 5.57 -13.80
CA PHE A 29 10.88 6.64 -12.93
C PHE A 29 9.74 7.57 -12.48
N ILE A 30 8.89 8.00 -13.41
CA ILE A 30 7.73 8.86 -13.13
C ILE A 30 6.75 8.13 -12.19
N GLU A 31 6.43 6.87 -12.46
CA GLU A 31 5.51 6.08 -11.65
C GLU A 31 6.05 5.89 -10.22
N ASN A 32 7.32 5.51 -10.09
CA ASN A 32 7.96 5.35 -8.79
C ASN A 32 8.06 6.67 -8.03
N SER A 33 8.34 7.78 -8.71
CA SER A 33 8.37 9.11 -8.11
C SER A 33 6.99 9.52 -7.59
N PHE A 34 5.93 9.24 -8.34
CA PHE A 34 4.56 9.53 -7.91
C PHE A 34 4.11 8.65 -6.74
N ILE A 35 4.49 7.38 -6.72
CA ILE A 35 4.27 6.48 -5.58
C ILE A 35 5.02 7.00 -4.34
N GLN A 36 6.28 7.41 -4.50
CA GLN A 36 7.09 7.92 -3.40
C GLN A 36 6.51 9.24 -2.85
N TYR A 37 6.12 10.17 -3.72
CA TYR A 37 5.45 11.41 -3.34
C TYR A 37 4.19 11.13 -2.51
N GLN A 38 3.33 10.21 -2.97
CA GLN A 38 2.12 9.83 -2.22
C GLN A 38 2.44 9.18 -0.87
N LYS A 39 3.51 8.39 -0.76
CA LYS A 39 3.93 7.79 0.51
C LYS A 39 4.41 8.86 1.49
N GLU A 40 5.20 9.81 1.02
CA GLU A 40 5.76 10.91 1.81
C GLU A 40 4.71 11.88 2.33
N HIS A 41 3.57 11.98 1.66
CA HIS A 41 2.43 12.83 2.03
C HIS A 41 1.23 12.00 2.51
N SER A 42 1.46 10.78 3.00
CA SER A 42 0.37 9.87 3.38
C SER A 42 -0.39 10.33 4.63
N GLU A 43 0.17 11.27 5.40
CA GLU A 43 -0.45 11.98 6.52
C GLU A 43 -1.61 12.90 6.09
N ASP A 44 -1.61 13.36 4.84
CA ASP A 44 -2.68 14.19 4.29
C ASP A 44 -3.88 13.36 3.80
N PHE A 45 -3.78 12.04 3.82
CA PHE A 45 -4.90 11.17 3.44
C PHE A 45 -6.02 11.21 4.47
N ASP A 46 -7.26 11.04 4.00
CA ASP A 46 -8.40 10.81 4.89
C ASP A 46 -8.14 9.52 5.70
N THR A 47 -7.95 9.66 7.00
CA THR A 47 -7.72 8.57 7.95
C THR A 47 -8.86 8.44 8.95
N SER A 48 -10.08 8.87 8.58
CA SER A 48 -11.25 8.89 9.48
C SER A 48 -11.65 7.52 10.06
N HIS A 49 -11.17 6.41 9.50
CA HIS A 49 -11.40 5.09 10.06
C HIS A 49 -10.21 4.53 10.86
N LEU A 50 -9.16 5.32 11.08
CA LEU A 50 -8.04 4.96 11.96
C LEU A 50 -8.56 4.49 13.31
N ARG A 51 -8.02 3.39 13.85
CA ARG A 51 -8.50 2.88 15.16
C ARG A 51 -9.44 1.68 15.05
N GLN A 52 -10.19 1.64 13.95
CA GLN A 52 -11.28 0.71 13.81
C GLN A 52 -10.77 -0.69 13.47
N PRO A 53 -11.42 -1.75 13.99
CA PRO A 53 -11.13 -3.14 13.60
C PRO A 53 -11.22 -3.32 12.08
N TRP A 54 -10.45 -4.28 11.56
CA TRP A 54 -10.52 -4.68 10.16
C TRP A 54 -11.59 -5.75 9.96
N SER A 55 -12.41 -5.63 8.92
CA SER A 55 -13.30 -6.73 8.52
C SER A 55 -12.52 -7.81 7.77
N ASP A 56 -13.08 -9.02 7.72
CA ASP A 56 -12.49 -10.11 6.94
C ASP A 56 -12.48 -9.79 5.45
N GLU A 57 -13.51 -9.11 4.94
CA GLU A 57 -13.60 -8.65 3.55
C GLU A 57 -12.52 -7.63 3.21
N GLU A 58 -12.27 -6.65 4.09
CA GLU A 58 -11.19 -5.67 3.91
C GLU A 58 -9.83 -6.39 3.83
N LEU A 59 -9.58 -7.33 4.74
CA LEU A 59 -8.34 -8.12 4.74
C LEU A 59 -8.22 -9.00 3.51
N LYS A 60 -9.30 -9.61 3.03
CA LYS A 60 -9.31 -10.41 1.79
C LYS A 60 -8.95 -9.56 0.59
N ILE A 61 -9.53 -8.36 0.47
CA ILE A 61 -9.22 -7.43 -0.61
C ILE A 61 -7.74 -7.05 -0.58
N ILE A 62 -7.21 -6.68 0.58
CA ILE A 62 -5.80 -6.29 0.73
C ILE A 62 -4.88 -7.46 0.37
N LEU A 63 -5.12 -8.63 0.95
CA LEU A 63 -4.22 -9.79 0.84
C LEU A 63 -4.34 -10.55 -0.48
N SER A 64 -5.31 -10.21 -1.33
CA SER A 64 -5.42 -10.74 -2.70
C SER A 64 -4.39 -10.12 -3.64
N ASP A 65 -3.86 -8.94 -3.30
CA ASP A 65 -2.84 -8.25 -4.07
C ASP A 65 -1.45 -8.44 -3.44
N SER A 66 -0.39 -8.27 -4.24
CA SER A 66 0.99 -8.32 -3.76
C SER A 66 1.35 -7.13 -2.86
N ALA A 67 2.27 -7.34 -1.91
CA ALA A 67 2.78 -6.33 -0.98
C ALA A 67 3.68 -5.27 -1.64
N THR A 68 3.12 -4.36 -2.42
CA THR A 68 3.84 -3.24 -3.07
C THR A 68 3.49 -1.91 -2.43
N LYS A 69 4.39 -0.91 -2.56
CA LYS A 69 4.11 0.48 -2.11
C LYS A 69 2.82 1.02 -2.74
N ALA A 70 2.61 0.75 -4.04
CA ALA A 70 1.41 1.17 -4.76
C ALA A 70 0.14 0.57 -4.15
N ASN A 71 0.13 -0.73 -3.84
CA ASN A 71 -1.02 -1.38 -3.22
C ASN A 71 -1.24 -0.90 -1.77
N CYS A 72 -0.17 -0.65 -1.01
CA CYS A 72 -0.28 -0.03 0.31
C CYS A 72 -0.97 1.35 0.24
N ILE A 73 -0.61 2.20 -0.73
CA ILE A 73 -1.23 3.51 -0.94
C ILE A 73 -2.69 3.37 -1.40
N LYS A 74 -2.95 2.48 -2.36
CA LYS A 74 -4.29 2.14 -2.87
C LYS A 74 -5.23 1.81 -1.71
N TYR A 75 -4.83 0.90 -0.83
CA TYR A 75 -5.67 0.43 0.27
C TYR A 75 -5.74 1.39 1.44
N ALA A 76 -4.67 2.14 1.73
CA ALA A 76 -4.71 3.21 2.71
C ALA A 76 -5.79 4.25 2.35
N ARG A 77 -5.81 4.68 1.09
CA ARG A 77 -6.82 5.62 0.58
C ARG A 77 -8.21 5.02 0.51
N LEU A 78 -8.34 3.77 0.06
CA LEU A 78 -9.63 3.09 -0.09
C LEU A 78 -10.33 2.91 1.26
N PHE A 79 -9.61 2.41 2.27
CA PHE A 79 -10.18 2.08 3.59
C PHE A 79 -10.04 3.22 4.60
N LYS A 80 -9.51 4.36 4.18
CA LYS A 80 -9.30 5.54 5.02
C LYS A 80 -8.46 5.24 6.25
N ARG A 81 -7.33 4.55 6.01
CA ARG A 81 -6.37 4.09 7.01
C ARG A 81 -4.97 4.60 6.65
N THR A 82 -4.02 4.45 7.57
CA THR A 82 -2.64 4.87 7.31
C THR A 82 -1.93 3.87 6.42
N TYR A 83 -1.01 4.36 5.59
CA TYR A 83 -0.10 3.53 4.80
C TYR A 83 0.58 2.44 5.65
N GLY A 84 1.09 2.82 6.83
CA GLY A 84 1.73 1.89 7.76
C GLY A 84 0.82 0.79 8.29
N SER A 85 -0.50 1.02 8.39
CA SER A 85 -1.43 -0.04 8.80
C SER A 85 -1.58 -1.13 7.73
N ILE A 86 -1.53 -0.76 6.44
CA ILE A 86 -1.55 -1.72 5.34
C ILE A 86 -0.23 -2.49 5.28
N GLU A 87 0.91 -1.82 5.46
CA GLU A 87 2.21 -2.50 5.54
C GLU A 87 2.24 -3.55 6.66
N GLN A 88 1.62 -3.27 7.80
CA GLN A 88 1.51 -4.24 8.90
C GLN A 88 0.71 -5.48 8.51
N ILE A 89 -0.37 -5.33 7.73
CA ILE A 89 -1.18 -6.47 7.25
C ILE A 89 -0.31 -7.41 6.42
N TYR A 90 0.41 -6.90 5.42
CA TYR A 90 1.30 -7.72 4.58
C TYR A 90 2.47 -8.33 5.37
N ARG A 91 3.04 -7.58 6.32
CA ARG A 91 4.12 -8.10 7.16
C ARG A 91 3.64 -9.26 8.03
N TRP A 92 2.48 -9.12 8.67
CA TRP A 92 1.94 -10.16 9.54
C TRP A 92 1.39 -11.36 8.77
N SER A 93 0.90 -11.18 7.55
CA SER A 93 0.44 -12.31 6.72
C SER A 93 1.57 -13.28 6.41
N THR A 94 2.80 -12.78 6.21
CA THR A 94 3.97 -13.58 5.85
C THR A 94 4.91 -13.93 7.02
N ALA A 95 4.83 -13.22 8.16
CA ALA A 95 5.67 -13.47 9.34
C ALA A 95 5.60 -14.94 9.85
N THR A 96 6.70 -15.54 10.26
CA THR A 96 6.64 -16.92 10.79
C THR A 96 6.02 -16.95 12.20
N HIS A 97 5.52 -18.11 12.62
CA HIS A 97 5.02 -18.27 14.00
C HIS A 97 6.10 -17.96 15.04
N LYS A 98 7.35 -18.34 14.75
CA LYS A 98 8.52 -18.05 15.59
C LYS A 98 8.75 -16.54 15.72
N ASP A 99 8.63 -15.77 14.64
CA ASP A 99 8.81 -14.31 14.67
C ASP A 99 7.70 -13.60 15.46
N ILE A 100 6.46 -14.11 15.37
CA ILE A 100 5.32 -13.60 16.12
C ILE A 100 5.50 -13.89 17.62
N GLN A 101 5.91 -15.10 17.99
CA GLN A 101 6.21 -15.48 19.37
C GLN A 101 7.37 -14.68 19.95
N ALA A 102 8.45 -14.47 19.18
CA ALA A 102 9.60 -13.68 19.61
C ALA A 102 9.23 -12.22 19.95
N GLN A 103 8.15 -11.71 19.35
CA GLN A 103 7.60 -10.38 19.64
C GLN A 103 6.54 -10.39 20.75
N GLY A 104 6.19 -11.56 21.32
CA GLY A 104 5.16 -11.69 22.36
C GLY A 104 3.74 -11.40 21.86
N ARG A 105 3.45 -11.67 20.58
CA ARG A 105 2.18 -11.31 19.91
C ARG A 105 1.40 -12.52 19.40
N ASP A 106 1.66 -13.71 19.94
CA ASP A 106 1.04 -14.99 19.55
C ASP A 106 -0.47 -15.05 19.82
N SER A 107 -0.96 -14.28 20.79
CA SER A 107 -2.37 -14.15 21.15
C SER A 107 -3.06 -12.89 20.59
N ASP A 108 -2.36 -12.11 19.75
CA ASP A 108 -2.90 -10.89 19.19
C ASP A 108 -4.03 -11.17 18.18
N LYS A 109 -5.25 -10.72 18.53
CA LYS A 109 -6.45 -10.96 17.73
C LYS A 109 -6.33 -10.46 16.28
N PHE A 110 -5.67 -9.34 16.05
CA PHE A 110 -5.48 -8.78 14.72
C PHE A 110 -4.53 -9.64 13.89
N ILE A 111 -3.42 -10.08 14.47
CA ILE A 111 -2.46 -10.99 13.80
C ILE A 111 -3.11 -12.33 13.49
N LEU A 112 -3.87 -12.89 14.45
CA LEU A 112 -4.59 -14.15 14.27
C LEU A 112 -5.63 -14.05 13.14
N GLN A 113 -6.35 -12.94 13.06
CA GLN A 113 -7.30 -12.67 11.98
C GLN A 113 -6.58 -12.62 10.61
N ILE A 114 -5.50 -11.85 10.50
CA ILE A 114 -4.69 -11.77 9.27
C ILE A 114 -4.21 -13.16 8.84
N LYS A 115 -3.66 -13.95 9.77
CA LYS A 115 -3.15 -15.29 9.49
C LYS A 115 -4.23 -16.25 9.01
N ARG A 116 -5.41 -16.21 9.62
CA ARG A 116 -6.56 -17.00 9.18
C ARG A 116 -6.93 -16.63 7.75
N ILE A 117 -7.11 -15.35 7.45
CA ILE A 117 -7.51 -14.87 6.12
C ILE A 117 -6.45 -15.20 5.07
N TYR A 118 -5.17 -14.98 5.36
CA TYR A 118 -4.08 -15.30 4.42
C TYR A 118 -4.03 -16.79 4.09
N LYS A 119 -4.26 -17.65 5.09
CA LYS A 119 -4.36 -19.10 4.88
C LYS A 119 -5.56 -19.47 4.02
N GLU A 120 -6.73 -18.88 4.27
CA GLU A 120 -7.93 -19.10 3.42
C GLU A 120 -7.65 -18.79 1.95
N LEU A 121 -7.01 -17.66 1.66
CA LEU A 121 -6.66 -17.27 0.28
C LEU A 121 -5.63 -18.20 -0.37
N SER A 122 -4.68 -18.72 0.42
CA SER A 122 -3.64 -19.64 -0.07
C SER A 122 -4.16 -21.06 -0.35
N LEU A 123 -5.37 -21.40 0.14
CA LEU A 123 -6.02 -22.69 -0.09
C LEU A 123 -6.97 -22.67 -1.29
N VAL A 124 -7.30 -21.48 -1.80
CA VAL A 124 -8.21 -21.28 -2.94
C VAL A 124 -7.44 -21.14 -4.26
N ASN A 125 -6.13 -20.86 -4.19
CA ASN A 125 -5.19 -20.78 -5.33
C ASN A 125 -4.38 -22.05 -5.47
#